data_AF-A0A939TEZ3-F1
#
_entry.id   AF-A0A939TEZ3-F1
#
_cell.length_a   1.000
_cell.length_b   1.000
_cell.length_c   1.000
_cell.angle_alpha   90.00
_cell.angle_beta   90.00
_cell.angle_gamma   90.00
#
_symmetry.space_group_name_H-M   'P 1'
#
loop_
_entity.id
_entity.type
_entity.pdbx_description
1 polymer ?
#
loop_
_entity_poly.entity_id
_entity_poly.type
_entity_poly.pdbx_seq_one_letter_code
_entity_poly.pdbx_strand_id
1 'polypeptide(L)'
;MSIEARDVAFSYDGERPVLRSVSFSVGPGELCALVGPSGSGKSTLLLLLAGLDRPERGAIRVFGADPARRDPRTQAPGAGQPGHGPVRAEIALVLQQPERQFFNQTVEAEIAFSLKRMGLSPQEIDERVARALHDVGLPPDVYLKRSPFHLSGGEQRAVAIAVALALSPRALLLDEPTAGLDPATARRILDQLDAWRRAHHAPVILVTHDMAFAGARADRLLALSQGEAVFFGRPAAFFREKALVERLGLDEPAPSAFLRHLCEQGLEVPYPLFDVEEAAAAVAGAVARATGTAGSLGNARSVGNAEGPRSAGISGITAPARCAGSAGETGNSGSAGRIGSTEGTESTGNGGDSGNTGSAGHSHRRRQKNRTAGSGPHRGYLDVPGPLHPLDPRAKTLGTLFLLAGVFALESWWGYAAISALLLLAAAYGKIPLARLTAAVRGISFLLFFTVVVNGLFSPGEPLAQLGPLTLTDRGLVRGTVLGMRLVLIVGATTLLTAVTKPLDLAYALGWILGPFRLVRVPVSELAMVTSIALRFIPVLSAEAQRIQLAQKARGIGIEDRPLKRALSLAPIIVPLFAGALRQADELGLALEARGYVPGRPRTRLHPLQFRTADAAFLAACAALALVAWLWL
;
A
#
# COMPACT_ATOMS: atom_id res chain seq x y z
N MET A 1 14.51 16.51 -23.11
CA MET A 1 13.57 15.90 -22.17
C MET A 1 14.36 15.27 -21.03
N SER A 2 13.90 15.40 -19.79
CA SER A 2 14.61 14.88 -18.61
C SER A 2 14.10 13.51 -18.19
N ILE A 3 12.79 13.26 -18.27
CA ILE A 3 12.17 11.96 -17.99
C ILE A 3 11.31 11.56 -19.18
N GLU A 4 11.44 10.33 -19.65
CA GLU A 4 10.68 9.78 -20.77
C GLU A 4 10.29 8.33 -20.50
N ALA A 5 9.01 8.02 -20.70
CA ALA A 5 8.46 6.66 -20.69
C ALA A 5 7.83 6.39 -22.06
N ARG A 6 8.12 5.23 -22.64
CA ARG A 6 7.58 4.78 -23.93
C ARG A 6 6.98 3.38 -23.79
N ASP A 7 5.68 3.29 -24.00
CA ASP A 7 4.85 2.07 -24.03
C ASP A 7 5.12 1.14 -22.84
N VAL A 8 5.24 1.74 -21.66
CA VAL A 8 5.61 1.02 -20.44
C VAL A 8 4.47 0.10 -20.00
N ALA A 9 4.79 -1.18 -19.86
CA ALA A 9 3.91 -2.21 -19.30
C ALA A 9 4.61 -2.93 -18.15
N PHE A 10 3.83 -3.32 -17.14
CA PHE A 10 4.36 -3.97 -15.95
C PHE A 10 3.30 -4.79 -15.20
N SER A 11 3.72 -5.92 -14.65
CA SER A 11 2.94 -6.75 -13.74
C SER A 11 3.83 -7.26 -12.60
N TYR A 12 3.27 -7.47 -11.40
CA TYR A 12 4.05 -8.03 -10.27
C TYR A 12 4.15 -9.55 -10.32
N ASP A 13 3.19 -10.22 -10.96
CA ASP A 13 3.03 -11.68 -10.95
C ASP A 13 3.12 -12.33 -12.34
N GLY A 14 3.34 -11.54 -13.40
CA GLY A 14 3.33 -12.00 -14.79
C GLY A 14 1.93 -12.23 -15.37
N GLU A 15 0.88 -12.19 -14.54
CA GLU A 15 -0.49 -12.56 -14.94
C GLU A 15 -1.40 -11.33 -15.03
N ARG A 16 -1.27 -10.38 -14.11
CA ARG A 16 -2.19 -9.23 -14.01
C ARG A 16 -1.45 -7.91 -14.27
N PRO A 17 -1.61 -7.33 -15.47
CA PRO A 17 -0.94 -6.08 -15.79
C PRO A 17 -1.45 -4.97 -14.88
N VAL A 18 -0.51 -4.32 -14.19
CA VAL A 18 -0.74 -3.09 -13.41
C VAL A 18 -0.61 -1.88 -14.31
N LEU A 19 0.36 -1.89 -15.23
CA LEU A 19 0.53 -0.93 -16.32
C LEU A 19 0.49 -1.67 -17.66
N ARG A 20 -0.17 -1.08 -18.66
CA ARG A 20 -0.40 -1.73 -19.97
C ARG A 20 0.33 -1.06 -21.10
N SER A 21 0.20 0.26 -21.21
CA SER A 21 0.96 1.09 -22.15
C SER A 21 0.91 2.53 -21.65
N VAL A 22 2.01 2.97 -21.04
CA VAL A 22 2.15 4.33 -20.52
C VAL A 22 3.27 5.04 -21.27
N SER A 23 2.92 6.11 -21.97
CA SER A 23 3.82 6.94 -22.75
C SER A 23 3.66 8.41 -22.36
N PHE A 24 4.74 9.05 -21.89
CA PHE A 24 4.77 10.47 -21.56
C PHE A 24 6.22 10.98 -21.45
N SER A 25 6.38 12.30 -21.40
CA SER A 25 7.69 12.92 -21.23
C SER A 25 7.61 14.19 -20.39
N VAL A 26 8.48 14.33 -19.40
CA VAL A 26 8.60 15.53 -18.57
C VAL A 26 9.91 16.24 -18.90
N GLY A 27 9.82 17.55 -19.09
CA GLY A 27 10.92 18.45 -19.38
C GLY A 27 11.67 18.91 -18.13
N PRO A 28 12.87 19.50 -18.27
CA PRO A 28 13.62 20.04 -17.14
C PRO A 28 12.85 21.20 -16.49
N GLY A 29 12.82 21.26 -15.16
CA GLY A 29 12.12 22.29 -14.38
C GLY A 29 10.58 22.18 -14.37
N GLU A 30 10.00 21.26 -15.16
CA GLU A 30 8.55 21.04 -15.19
C GLU A 30 8.06 20.30 -13.94
N LEU A 31 6.94 20.76 -13.37
CA LEU A 31 6.15 20.03 -12.40
C LEU A 31 5.02 19.28 -13.11
N CYS A 32 5.07 17.96 -13.05
CA CYS A 32 4.02 17.08 -13.56
C CYS A 32 3.19 16.52 -12.41
N ALA A 33 1.89 16.86 -12.36
CA ALA A 33 0.94 16.22 -11.48
C ALA A 33 0.53 14.85 -12.03
N LEU A 34 0.62 13.80 -11.23
CA LEU A 34 0.18 12.44 -11.57
C LEU A 34 -1.11 12.12 -10.80
N VAL A 35 -2.21 12.00 -11.53
CA VAL A 35 -3.56 11.89 -10.95
C VAL A 35 -4.28 10.62 -11.43
N GLY A 36 -5.34 10.25 -10.74
CA GLY A 36 -6.21 9.13 -11.12
C GLY A 36 -6.70 8.29 -9.93
N PRO A 37 -7.62 7.34 -10.16
CA PRO A 37 -8.18 6.50 -9.11
C PRO A 37 -7.13 5.72 -8.30
N SER A 38 -7.49 5.31 -7.08
CA SER A 38 -6.69 4.35 -6.32
C SER A 38 -6.56 3.03 -7.07
N GLY A 39 -5.34 2.49 -7.15
CA GLY A 39 -5.06 1.27 -7.90
C GLY A 39 -4.89 1.46 -9.41
N SER A 40 -4.82 2.70 -9.93
CA SER A 40 -4.57 2.95 -11.36
C SER A 40 -3.12 2.74 -11.82
N GLY A 41 -2.19 2.48 -10.88
CA GLY A 41 -0.77 2.24 -11.16
C GLY A 41 0.18 3.40 -10.88
N LYS A 42 -0.28 4.50 -10.24
CA LYS A 42 0.53 5.71 -9.95
C LYS A 42 1.82 5.41 -9.20
N SER A 43 1.73 4.78 -8.03
CA SER A 43 2.92 4.42 -7.23
C SER A 43 3.82 3.43 -7.96
N THR A 44 3.25 2.47 -8.70
CA THR A 44 4.01 1.53 -9.54
C THR A 44 4.79 2.25 -10.63
N LEU A 45 4.19 3.24 -11.28
CA LEU A 45 4.89 4.07 -12.26
C LEU A 45 6.07 4.82 -11.63
N LEU A 46 5.89 5.41 -10.43
CA LEU A 46 7.00 6.07 -9.72
C LEU A 46 8.15 5.11 -9.40
N LEU A 47 7.85 3.87 -8.98
CA LEU A 47 8.88 2.84 -8.71
C LEU A 47 9.70 2.50 -9.96
N LEU A 48 9.04 2.36 -11.11
CA LEU A 48 9.69 2.09 -12.40
C LEU A 48 10.55 3.28 -12.86
N LEU A 49 10.04 4.51 -12.71
CA LEU A 49 10.79 5.73 -13.02
C LEU A 49 12.05 5.86 -12.14
N ALA A 50 11.95 5.50 -10.86
CA ALA A 50 13.08 5.47 -9.93
C ALA A 50 14.07 4.32 -10.18
N GLY A 51 13.78 3.40 -11.10
CA GLY A 51 14.62 2.24 -11.39
C GLY A 51 14.63 1.18 -10.28
N LEU A 52 13.64 1.21 -9.37
CA LEU A 52 13.50 0.22 -8.31
C LEU A 52 12.89 -1.10 -8.79
N ASP A 53 12.24 -1.06 -9.94
CA ASP A 53 11.74 -2.20 -10.67
C ASP A 53 11.98 -2.01 -12.18
N ARG A 54 11.77 -3.05 -12.98
CA ARG A 54 11.98 -3.02 -14.44
C ARG A 54 10.67 -3.21 -15.18
N PRO A 55 10.41 -2.40 -16.23
CA PRO A 55 9.26 -2.63 -17.07
C PRO A 55 9.39 -3.98 -17.80
N GLU A 56 8.27 -4.69 -17.97
CA GLU A 56 8.23 -5.94 -18.75
C GLU A 56 8.28 -5.64 -20.26
N ARG A 57 7.66 -4.52 -20.66
CA ARG A 57 7.68 -3.98 -22.02
C ARG A 57 7.80 -2.47 -21.99
N GLY A 58 8.29 -1.91 -23.09
CA GLY A 58 8.56 -0.48 -23.22
C GLY A 58 9.93 -0.10 -22.70
N ALA A 59 10.18 1.21 -22.62
CA ALA A 59 11.44 1.76 -22.16
C ALA A 59 11.24 3.01 -21.31
N ILE A 60 12.06 3.14 -20.27
CA ILE A 60 12.16 4.36 -19.45
C ILE A 60 13.55 4.95 -19.62
N ARG A 61 13.62 6.25 -19.86
CA ARG A 61 14.86 7.02 -19.95
C ARG A 61 14.81 8.20 -19.02
N VAL A 62 15.81 8.33 -18.16
CA VAL A 62 15.99 9.47 -17.28
C VAL A 62 17.36 10.07 -17.56
N PHE A 63 17.37 11.32 -18.00
CA PHE A 63 18.52 12.01 -18.56
C PHE A 63 19.28 11.17 -19.61
N GLY A 64 18.51 10.44 -20.44
CA GLY A 64 19.04 9.61 -21.53
C GLY A 64 19.46 8.18 -21.14
N ALA A 65 19.42 7.81 -19.86
CA ALA A 65 19.82 6.49 -19.38
C ALA A 65 18.65 5.67 -18.82
N ASP A 66 18.74 4.34 -18.90
CA ASP A 66 17.80 3.43 -18.26
C ASP A 66 18.06 3.43 -16.74
N PRO A 67 17.08 3.87 -15.91
CA PRO A 67 17.28 3.98 -14.47
C PRO A 67 17.50 2.62 -13.79
N ALA A 68 17.00 1.51 -14.36
CA ALA A 68 17.07 0.19 -13.75
C ALA A 68 18.32 -0.63 -14.14
N ARG A 69 19.13 -0.14 -15.10
CA ARG A 69 20.41 -0.76 -15.51
C ARG A 69 21.62 -0.12 -14.84
N ARG A 70 21.44 0.94 -14.06
CA ARG A 70 22.52 1.57 -13.29
C ARG A 70 22.78 0.77 -12.01
N ASP A 71 24.05 0.55 -11.68
CA ASP A 71 24.43 -0.05 -10.40
C ASP A 71 24.00 0.93 -9.28
N PRO A 72 23.22 0.49 -8.27
CA PRO A 72 22.85 1.31 -7.12
C PRO A 72 24.06 1.96 -6.43
N ARG A 73 25.25 1.36 -6.52
CA ARG A 73 26.52 1.89 -6.00
C ARG A 73 27.11 3.01 -6.87
N THR A 74 26.71 3.10 -8.14
CA THR A 74 27.14 4.12 -9.11
C THR A 74 26.14 5.28 -9.27
N GLN A 75 25.15 5.39 -8.37
CA GLN A 75 24.37 6.63 -8.25
C GLN A 75 25.24 7.84 -7.84
N ALA A 76 26.50 7.61 -7.47
CA ALA A 76 27.57 8.59 -7.51
C ALA A 76 28.36 8.42 -8.84
N PRO A 77 28.33 9.38 -9.77
CA PRO A 77 29.33 9.39 -10.84
C PRO A 77 30.71 9.52 -10.19
N GLY A 78 31.56 8.51 -10.40
CA GLY A 78 33.00 8.47 -10.14
C GLY A 78 33.51 9.34 -8.99
N ALA A 79 33.45 8.84 -7.76
CA ALA A 79 34.30 9.36 -6.69
C ALA A 79 35.78 9.22 -7.12
N GLY A 80 36.44 10.35 -7.38
CA GLY A 80 37.90 10.40 -7.55
C GLY A 80 38.47 10.45 -8.96
N GLN A 81 37.68 10.61 -10.03
CA GLN A 81 38.23 10.89 -11.36
C GLN A 81 38.16 12.38 -11.71
N PRO A 82 39.29 13.05 -12.05
CA PRO A 82 39.28 14.44 -12.48
C PRO A 82 38.43 14.59 -13.74
N GLY A 83 37.37 15.41 -13.67
CA GLY A 83 36.43 15.68 -14.77
C GLY A 83 34.98 15.27 -14.52
N HIS A 84 34.67 14.55 -13.45
CA HIS A 84 33.29 14.21 -13.07
C HIS A 84 32.72 15.27 -12.11
N GLY A 85 31.53 15.79 -12.41
CA GLY A 85 30.86 16.82 -11.59
C GLY A 85 30.48 16.35 -10.17
N PRO A 86 29.81 17.19 -9.37
CA PRO A 86 29.48 16.86 -7.98
C PRO A 86 28.67 15.56 -7.88
N VAL A 87 29.02 14.73 -6.89
CA VAL A 87 28.37 13.44 -6.62
C VAL A 87 26.91 13.67 -6.19
N ARG A 88 25.95 13.33 -7.04
CA ARG A 88 24.52 13.58 -6.81
C ARG A 88 23.64 12.46 -7.35
N ALA A 89 22.49 12.25 -6.73
CA ALA A 89 21.51 11.28 -7.23
C ALA A 89 20.87 11.77 -8.54
N GLU A 90 20.55 10.84 -9.44
CA GLU A 90 19.85 11.16 -10.68
C GLU A 90 18.34 11.37 -10.44
N ILE A 91 17.77 10.54 -9.57
CA ILE A 91 16.37 10.62 -9.11
C ILE A 91 16.33 10.39 -7.61
N ALA A 92 15.52 11.15 -6.89
CA ALA A 92 15.07 10.77 -5.55
C ALA A 92 13.57 10.48 -5.57
N LEU A 93 13.17 9.42 -4.85
CA LEU A 93 11.77 9.03 -4.69
C LEU A 93 11.37 9.14 -3.22
N VAL A 94 10.30 9.87 -2.95
CA VAL A 94 9.66 9.99 -1.65
C VAL A 94 8.32 9.24 -1.72
N LEU A 95 8.22 8.11 -1.03
CA LEU A 95 7.00 7.31 -0.94
C LEU A 95 6.00 7.92 0.04
N GLN A 96 4.74 7.46 0.00
CA GLN A 96 3.69 7.87 0.94
C GLN A 96 4.10 7.56 2.40
N GLN A 97 3.79 8.47 3.33
CA GLN A 97 4.20 8.39 4.74
C GLN A 97 5.72 8.18 4.94
N PRO A 98 6.56 9.01 4.29
CA PRO A 98 8.01 8.82 4.29
C PRO A 98 8.65 8.98 5.68
N GLU A 99 7.98 9.59 6.66
CA GLU A 99 8.40 9.65 8.07
C GLU A 99 8.51 8.27 8.74
N ARG A 100 7.83 7.25 8.20
CA ARG A 100 7.89 5.89 8.76
C ARG A 100 9.22 5.18 8.53
N GLN A 101 10.09 5.74 7.68
CA GLN A 101 11.39 5.15 7.38
C GLN A 101 12.48 5.52 8.40
N PHE A 102 12.21 6.45 9.31
CA PHE A 102 13.21 6.96 10.26
C PHE A 102 13.75 5.86 11.18
N PHE A 103 15.07 5.86 11.40
CA PHE A 103 15.72 4.92 12.31
C PHE A 103 16.88 5.53 13.12
N ASN A 104 17.35 6.73 12.77
CA ASN A 104 18.39 7.40 13.54
C ASN A 104 17.81 8.23 14.70
N GLN A 105 18.64 8.47 15.72
CA GLN A 105 18.24 9.22 16.91
C GLN A 105 18.20 10.74 16.72
N THR A 106 18.87 11.26 15.70
CA THR A 106 18.90 12.69 15.40
C THR A 106 18.55 12.96 13.94
N VAL A 107 17.94 14.12 13.68
CA VAL A 107 17.64 14.60 12.32
C VAL A 107 18.90 14.68 11.46
N GLU A 108 20.00 15.19 12.03
CA GLU A 108 21.30 15.24 11.37
C GLU A 108 21.75 13.85 10.91
N ALA A 109 21.75 12.85 11.82
CA ALA A 109 22.18 11.50 11.49
C ALA A 109 21.27 10.85 10.46
N GLU A 110 19.96 11.14 10.50
CA GLU A 110 18.98 10.63 9.55
C GLU A 110 19.23 11.16 8.12
N ILE A 111 19.52 12.45 7.96
CA ILE A 111 19.83 13.06 6.66
C ILE A 111 21.23 12.64 6.19
N ALA A 112 22.22 12.65 7.08
CA ALA A 112 23.59 12.27 6.78
C ALA A 112 23.76 10.81 6.37
N PHE A 113 22.82 9.93 6.75
CA PHE A 113 22.93 8.49 6.54
C PHE A 113 23.16 8.11 5.08
N SER A 114 22.35 8.64 4.15
CA SER A 114 22.47 8.34 2.73
C SER A 114 23.73 8.99 2.13
N LEU A 115 24.11 10.17 2.61
CA LEU A 115 25.30 10.91 2.16
C LEU A 115 26.60 10.18 2.50
N LYS A 116 26.70 9.59 3.70
CA LYS A 116 27.84 8.77 4.12
C LYS A 116 28.06 7.57 3.18
N ARG A 117 26.97 6.98 2.66
CA ARG A 117 27.04 5.87 1.71
C ARG A 117 27.49 6.27 0.31
N MET A 118 27.28 7.54 -0.06
CA MET A 118 27.82 8.10 -1.30
C MET A 118 29.33 8.37 -1.23
N GLY A 119 29.97 8.16 -0.06
CA GLY A 119 31.40 8.36 0.13
C GLY A 119 31.82 9.83 0.20
N LEU A 120 30.90 10.73 0.57
CA LEU A 120 31.17 12.17 0.67
C LEU A 120 32.05 12.51 1.88
N SER A 121 32.76 13.62 1.79
CA SER A 121 33.58 14.13 2.91
C SER A 121 32.68 14.60 4.07
N PRO A 122 33.16 14.59 5.33
CA PRO A 122 32.39 15.10 6.46
C PRO A 122 31.90 16.54 6.28
N GLN A 123 32.75 17.42 5.74
CA GLN A 123 32.38 18.80 5.46
C GLN A 123 31.23 18.91 4.46
N GLU A 124 31.30 18.15 3.36
CA GLU A 124 30.25 18.15 2.35
C GLU A 124 28.93 17.56 2.87
N ILE A 125 29.01 16.58 3.77
CA ILE A 125 27.84 16.03 4.46
C ILE A 125 27.17 17.13 5.29
N ASP A 126 27.92 17.83 6.14
CA ASP A 126 27.37 18.87 7.02
C ASP A 126 26.71 20.00 6.22
N GLU A 127 27.36 20.44 5.14
CA GLU A 127 26.81 21.45 4.23
C GLU A 127 25.53 21.00 3.53
N ARG A 128 25.43 19.73 3.12
CA ARG A 128 24.22 19.20 2.48
C ARG A 128 23.10 18.97 3.48
N VAL A 129 23.41 18.54 4.70
CA VAL A 129 22.41 18.39 5.78
C VAL A 129 21.79 19.74 6.12
N ALA A 130 22.61 20.77 6.31
CA ALA A 130 22.13 22.11 6.62
C ALA A 130 21.28 22.70 5.47
N ARG A 131 21.75 22.57 4.22
CA ARG A 131 20.99 23.01 3.03
C ARG A 131 19.65 22.31 2.91
N ALA A 132 19.61 20.98 3.07
CA ALA A 132 18.38 20.21 2.93
C ALA A 132 17.32 20.60 3.97
N LEU A 133 17.73 20.91 5.21
CA LEU A 133 16.82 21.44 6.24
C LEU A 133 16.31 22.83 5.88
N HIS A 134 17.18 23.69 5.37
CA HIS A 134 16.79 25.02 4.89
C HIS A 134 15.79 24.94 3.73
N ASP A 135 16.00 24.04 2.77
CA ASP A 135 15.13 23.83 1.61
C ASP A 135 13.70 23.43 2.01
N VAL A 136 13.53 22.77 3.16
CA VAL A 136 12.22 22.42 3.74
C VAL A 136 11.78 23.38 4.85
N GLY A 137 12.44 24.54 4.96
CA GLY A 137 12.15 25.62 5.92
C GLY A 137 12.17 25.18 7.37
N LEU A 138 13.11 24.32 7.73
CA LEU A 138 13.45 23.98 9.11
C LEU A 138 14.84 24.56 9.43
N PRO A 139 14.95 25.49 10.41
CA PRO A 139 16.25 26.05 10.80
C PRO A 139 17.23 24.98 11.32
N PRO A 140 18.40 24.78 10.69
CA PRO A 140 19.32 23.70 11.08
C PRO A 140 19.74 23.75 12.56
N ASP A 141 20.05 24.95 13.05
CA ASP A 141 20.42 25.29 14.42
C ASP A 141 19.41 24.83 15.48
N VAL A 142 18.13 24.70 15.12
CA VAL A 142 17.07 24.22 16.02
C VAL A 142 16.81 22.72 15.88
N TYR A 143 16.92 22.17 14.67
CA TYR A 143 16.42 20.83 14.35
C TYR A 143 17.49 19.74 14.28
N LEU A 144 18.76 20.05 13.99
CA LEU A 144 19.82 19.05 13.74
C LEU A 144 19.92 17.98 14.84
N LYS A 145 19.94 18.42 16.10
CA LYS A 145 20.11 17.56 17.28
C LYS A 145 18.80 16.98 17.83
N ARG A 146 17.64 17.36 17.27
CA ARG A 146 16.35 16.82 17.72
C ARG A 146 16.18 15.39 17.24
N SER A 147 15.41 14.62 18.01
CA SER A 147 14.94 13.31 17.57
C SER A 147 13.85 13.47 16.50
N PRO A 148 13.96 12.78 15.34
CA PRO A 148 12.91 12.82 14.33
C PRO A 148 11.58 12.25 14.85
N PHE A 149 11.61 11.40 15.88
CA PHE A 149 10.42 10.82 16.50
C PHE A 149 9.67 11.78 17.43
N HIS A 150 10.29 12.91 17.83
CA HIS A 150 9.66 13.93 18.69
C HIS A 150 9.14 15.15 17.92
N LEU A 151 9.27 15.14 16.59
CA LEU A 151 8.78 16.21 15.73
C LEU A 151 7.26 16.07 15.50
N SER A 152 6.59 17.17 15.17
CA SER A 152 5.18 17.13 14.71
C SER A 152 5.07 16.37 13.38
N GLY A 153 3.88 15.84 13.04
CA GLY A 153 3.70 15.08 11.79
C GLY A 153 4.12 15.85 10.53
N GLY A 154 3.86 17.17 10.49
CA GLY A 154 4.30 18.06 9.41
C GLY A 154 5.82 18.24 9.35
N GLU A 155 6.46 18.43 10.50
CA GLU A 155 7.93 18.52 10.60
C GLU A 155 8.60 17.20 10.22
N GLN A 156 8.05 16.06 10.65
CA GLN A 156 8.51 14.73 10.25
C GLN A 156 8.45 14.57 8.72
N ARG A 157 7.34 14.99 8.09
CA ARG A 157 7.21 14.96 6.63
C ARG A 157 8.25 15.83 5.94
N ALA A 158 8.46 17.06 6.44
CA ALA A 158 9.48 17.97 5.94
C ALA A 158 10.90 17.38 6.05
N VAL A 159 11.27 16.80 7.20
CA VAL A 159 12.56 16.12 7.37
C VAL A 159 12.70 14.94 6.40
N ALA A 160 11.64 14.16 6.19
CA ALA A 160 11.69 13.03 5.27
C ALA A 160 11.92 13.47 3.81
N ILE A 161 11.33 14.60 3.39
CA ILE A 161 11.62 15.25 2.11
C ILE A 161 13.05 15.78 2.08
N ALA A 162 13.54 16.42 3.15
CA ALA A 162 14.92 16.89 3.25
C ALA A 162 15.95 15.77 3.02
N VAL A 163 15.69 14.56 3.52
CA VAL A 163 16.57 13.41 3.26
C VAL A 163 16.70 13.10 1.77
N ALA A 164 15.61 13.25 1.00
CA ALA A 164 15.65 13.09 -0.45
C ALA A 164 16.37 14.26 -1.14
N LEU A 165 16.13 15.50 -0.70
CA LEU A 165 16.77 16.70 -1.27
C LEU A 165 18.28 16.76 -0.98
N ALA A 166 18.73 16.23 0.16
CA ALA A 166 20.14 16.17 0.54
C ALA A 166 21.00 15.41 -0.49
N LEU A 167 20.41 14.47 -1.22
CA LEU A 167 21.06 13.75 -2.32
C LEU A 167 21.37 14.65 -3.54
N SER A 168 20.92 15.91 -3.51
CA SER A 168 20.95 16.89 -4.58
C SER A 168 20.40 16.32 -5.90
N PRO A 169 19.20 15.70 -5.88
CA PRO A 169 18.74 14.89 -6.99
C PRO A 169 18.48 15.74 -8.24
N ARG A 170 18.80 15.21 -9.42
CA ARG A 170 18.48 15.89 -10.69
C ARG A 170 16.99 15.87 -11.01
N ALA A 171 16.24 14.93 -10.46
CA ALA A 171 14.80 14.77 -10.62
C ALA A 171 14.18 14.28 -9.30
N LEU A 172 12.96 14.72 -9.00
CA LEU A 172 12.26 14.38 -7.76
C LEU A 172 10.90 13.75 -8.05
N LEU A 173 10.65 12.59 -7.43
CA LEU A 173 9.39 11.87 -7.50
C LEU A 173 8.76 11.86 -6.10
N LEU A 174 7.50 12.28 -5.98
CA LEU A 174 6.80 12.39 -4.70
C LEU A 174 5.46 11.66 -4.77
N ASP A 175 5.23 10.72 -3.86
CA ASP A 175 3.96 10.00 -3.72
C ASP A 175 3.14 10.60 -2.56
N GLU A 176 2.15 11.44 -2.89
CA GLU A 176 1.27 12.12 -1.95
C GLU A 176 1.99 12.82 -0.77
N PRO A 177 2.89 13.77 -1.03
CA PRO A 177 3.73 14.39 0.00
C PRO A 177 2.92 15.15 1.06
N THR A 178 1.72 15.63 0.71
CA THR A 178 0.85 16.44 1.58
C THR A 178 -0.31 15.67 2.21
N ALA A 179 -0.44 14.36 1.96
CA ALA A 179 -1.55 13.58 2.49
C ALA A 179 -1.53 13.51 4.03
N GLY A 180 -2.67 13.81 4.64
CA GLY A 180 -2.86 13.79 6.09
C GLY A 180 -2.30 15.01 6.84
N LEU A 181 -1.84 16.04 6.12
CA LEU A 181 -1.41 17.31 6.71
C LEU A 181 -2.56 18.31 6.74
N ASP A 182 -2.48 19.27 7.67
CA ASP A 182 -3.36 20.44 7.63
C ASP A 182 -3.05 21.32 6.40
N PRO A 183 -4.02 22.10 5.88
CA PRO A 183 -3.84 22.88 4.66
C PRO A 183 -2.68 23.89 4.70
N ALA A 184 -2.39 24.49 5.87
CA ALA A 184 -1.33 25.47 5.99
C ALA A 184 0.05 24.82 5.88
N THR A 185 0.26 23.70 6.59
CA THR A 185 1.49 22.92 6.50
C THR A 185 1.69 22.33 5.11
N ALA A 186 0.63 21.80 4.49
CA ALA A 186 0.68 21.30 3.12
C ALA A 186 1.13 22.37 2.14
N ARG A 187 0.54 23.58 2.22
CA ARG A 187 0.91 24.72 1.37
C ARG A 187 2.38 25.11 1.55
N ARG A 188 2.86 25.19 2.80
CA ARG A 188 4.26 25.51 3.10
C ARG A 188 5.24 24.52 2.45
N ILE A 189 4.96 23.21 2.55
CA ILE A 189 5.80 22.16 1.94
C ILE A 189 5.80 22.30 0.41
N LEU A 190 4.64 22.56 -0.20
CA LEU A 190 4.54 22.72 -1.66
C LEU A 190 5.27 23.98 -2.14
N ASP A 191 5.18 25.10 -1.40
CA ASP A 191 5.92 26.33 -1.71
C ASP A 191 7.44 26.11 -1.66
N GLN A 192 7.92 25.37 -0.66
CA GLN A 192 9.32 24.98 -0.52
C GLN A 192 9.79 24.07 -1.66
N LEU A 193 8.98 23.08 -2.03
CA LEU A 193 9.26 22.20 -3.16
C LEU A 193 9.31 22.98 -4.48
N ASP A 194 8.40 23.94 -4.69
CA ASP A 194 8.39 24.80 -5.87
C ASP A 194 9.62 25.72 -5.92
N ALA A 195 10.02 26.29 -4.79
CA ALA A 195 11.24 27.10 -4.68
C ALA A 195 12.49 26.26 -5.01
N TRP A 196 12.60 25.06 -4.41
CA TRP A 196 13.69 24.13 -4.66
C TRP A 196 13.74 23.71 -6.14
N ARG A 197 12.58 23.34 -6.71
CA ARG A 197 12.42 22.94 -8.13
C ARG A 197 12.96 24.01 -9.07
N ARG A 198 12.56 25.28 -8.84
CA ARG A 198 12.98 26.42 -9.66
C ARG A 198 14.47 26.70 -9.51
N ALA A 199 14.99 26.69 -8.29
CA ALA A 199 16.41 26.94 -8.02
C ALA A 199 17.33 25.89 -8.69
N HIS A 200 16.88 24.63 -8.75
CA HIS A 200 17.67 23.52 -9.30
C HIS A 200 17.32 23.17 -10.75
N HIS A 201 16.30 23.82 -11.33
CA HIS A 201 15.75 23.51 -12.65
C HIS A 201 15.42 22.01 -12.82
N ALA A 202 14.97 21.37 -11.74
CA ALA A 202 14.77 19.93 -11.65
C ALA A 202 13.33 19.55 -12.04
N PRO A 203 13.09 18.54 -12.90
CA PRO A 203 11.76 17.97 -13.07
C PRO A 203 11.23 17.37 -11.76
N VAL A 204 9.94 17.62 -11.49
CA VAL A 204 9.22 17.04 -10.35
C VAL A 204 8.00 16.29 -10.87
N ILE A 205 7.83 15.03 -10.47
CA ILE A 205 6.57 14.29 -10.67
C ILE A 205 5.94 14.07 -9.31
N LEU A 206 4.74 14.59 -9.12
CA LEU A 206 4.04 14.59 -7.83
C LEU A 206 2.69 13.89 -7.99
N VAL A 207 2.51 12.77 -7.30
CA VAL A 207 1.20 12.09 -7.19
C VAL A 207 0.35 12.84 -6.18
N THR A 208 -0.85 13.22 -6.58
CA THR A 208 -1.76 13.99 -5.73
C THR A 208 -3.22 13.66 -6.02
N HIS A 209 -4.03 13.77 -4.96
CA HIS A 209 -5.49 13.81 -5.03
C HIS A 209 -6.03 15.23 -4.86
N ASP A 210 -5.18 16.21 -4.56
CA ASP A 210 -5.54 17.63 -4.52
C ASP A 210 -5.56 18.21 -5.94
N MET A 211 -6.78 18.31 -6.50
CA MET A 211 -6.99 18.85 -7.84
C MET A 211 -6.78 20.35 -7.90
N ALA A 212 -6.96 21.08 -6.80
CA ALA A 212 -6.69 22.52 -6.74
C ALA A 212 -5.20 22.79 -6.92
N PHE A 213 -4.34 22.02 -6.23
CA PHE A 213 -2.90 22.05 -6.47
C PHE A 213 -2.55 21.64 -7.90
N ALA A 214 -3.11 20.52 -8.39
CA ALA A 214 -2.81 20.01 -9.73
C ALA A 214 -3.19 21.00 -10.84
N GLY A 215 -4.29 21.74 -10.66
CA GLY A 215 -4.71 22.80 -11.57
C GLY A 215 -3.82 24.04 -11.47
N ALA A 216 -3.61 24.55 -10.25
CA ALA A 216 -2.97 25.85 -10.05
C ALA A 216 -1.45 25.84 -10.22
N ARG A 217 -0.76 24.74 -9.94
CA ARG A 217 0.71 24.72 -9.87
C ARG A 217 1.41 23.86 -10.92
N ALA A 218 0.74 22.83 -11.45
CA ALA A 218 1.39 21.89 -12.33
C ALA A 218 1.56 22.47 -13.75
N ASP A 219 2.73 22.26 -14.34
CA ASP A 219 2.99 22.60 -15.74
C ASP A 219 2.37 21.53 -16.68
N ARG A 220 2.35 20.29 -16.21
CA ARG A 220 1.80 19.11 -16.88
C ARG A 220 0.91 18.30 -15.95
N LEU A 221 -0.09 17.64 -16.51
CA LEU A 221 -0.96 16.69 -15.82
C LEU A 221 -0.97 15.37 -16.59
N LEU A 222 -0.64 14.29 -15.89
CA LEU A 222 -0.74 12.91 -16.36
C LEU A 222 -1.86 12.20 -15.59
N ALA A 223 -2.92 11.80 -16.27
CA ALA A 223 -4.01 11.05 -15.67
C ALA A 223 -3.88 9.55 -16.01
N LEU A 224 -3.85 8.71 -14.98
CA LEU A 224 -3.81 7.25 -15.10
C LEU A 224 -5.15 6.62 -14.73
N SER A 225 -5.61 5.68 -15.55
CA SER A 225 -6.77 4.84 -15.26
C SER A 225 -6.52 3.42 -15.73
N GLN A 226 -6.81 2.42 -14.88
CA GLN A 226 -6.69 1.00 -15.22
C GLN A 226 -5.33 0.61 -15.86
N GLY A 227 -4.24 1.26 -15.47
CA GLY A 227 -2.90 1.00 -16.00
C GLY A 227 -2.55 1.68 -17.33
N GLU A 228 -3.37 2.62 -17.80
CA GLU A 228 -3.18 3.35 -19.05
C GLU A 228 -3.13 4.87 -18.81
N ALA A 229 -2.32 5.57 -19.61
CA ALA A 229 -2.28 7.03 -19.64
C ALA A 229 -3.43 7.58 -20.47
N VAL A 230 -4.52 7.94 -19.81
CA VAL A 230 -5.75 8.43 -20.47
C VAL A 230 -5.66 9.90 -20.86
N PHE A 231 -4.74 10.67 -20.27
CA PHE A 231 -4.47 12.06 -20.63
C PHE A 231 -3.04 12.44 -20.26
N PHE A 232 -2.40 13.22 -21.12
CA PHE A 232 -1.14 13.90 -20.82
C PHE A 232 -1.12 15.28 -21.49
N GLY A 233 -1.03 16.35 -20.70
CA GLY A 233 -1.15 17.70 -21.25
C GLY A 233 -1.08 18.80 -20.18
N ARG A 234 -1.53 20.01 -20.54
CA ARG A 234 -1.67 21.10 -19.55
C ARG A 234 -2.91 20.87 -18.68
N PRO A 235 -2.91 21.24 -17.39
CA PRO A 235 -4.09 21.10 -16.53
C PRO A 235 -5.35 21.77 -17.10
N ALA A 236 -5.20 22.94 -17.72
CA ALA A 236 -6.32 23.64 -18.35
C ALA A 236 -7.02 22.84 -19.47
N ALA A 237 -6.28 22.00 -20.22
CA ALA A 237 -6.89 21.14 -21.22
C ALA A 237 -7.62 19.95 -20.56
N PHE A 238 -7.06 19.39 -19.49
CA PHE A 238 -7.67 18.29 -18.74
C PHE A 238 -9.03 18.69 -18.14
N PHE A 239 -9.08 19.82 -17.44
CA PHE A 239 -10.31 20.25 -16.77
C PHE A 239 -11.43 20.69 -17.72
N ARG A 240 -11.10 21.06 -18.97
CA ARG A 240 -12.11 21.29 -20.01
C ARG A 240 -12.83 20.00 -20.42
N GLU A 241 -12.19 18.83 -20.29
CA GLU A 241 -12.79 17.53 -20.59
C GLU A 241 -13.60 17.00 -19.40
N LYS A 242 -14.73 17.67 -19.08
CA LYS A 242 -15.60 17.30 -17.94
C LYS A 242 -15.92 15.80 -17.88
N ALA A 243 -16.30 15.21 -19.02
CA ALA A 243 -16.62 13.78 -19.10
C ALA A 243 -15.42 12.88 -18.74
N LEU A 244 -14.19 13.30 -19.02
CA LEU A 244 -12.99 12.57 -18.60
C LEU A 244 -12.78 12.69 -17.09
N VAL A 245 -12.86 13.90 -16.54
CA VAL A 245 -12.71 14.17 -15.09
C VAL A 245 -13.71 13.34 -14.28
N GLU A 246 -14.99 13.36 -14.68
CA GLU A 246 -16.07 12.60 -14.02
C GLU A 246 -15.88 11.08 -14.15
N ARG A 247 -15.49 10.57 -15.33
CA ARG A 247 -15.21 9.13 -15.52
C ARG A 247 -14.07 8.64 -14.63
N LEU A 248 -13.12 9.51 -14.30
CA LEU A 248 -12.01 9.20 -13.40
C LEU A 248 -12.39 9.34 -11.93
N GLY A 249 -13.62 9.80 -11.61
CA GLY A 249 -14.04 10.08 -10.25
C GLY A 249 -13.15 11.12 -9.57
N LEU A 250 -12.64 12.09 -10.34
CA LEU A 250 -11.85 13.21 -9.85
C LEU A 250 -12.74 14.45 -9.76
N ASP A 251 -12.40 15.35 -8.84
CA ASP A 251 -13.11 16.62 -8.68
C ASP A 251 -12.48 17.72 -9.55
N GLU A 252 -13.31 18.67 -9.98
CA GLU A 252 -12.82 19.90 -10.60
C GLU A 252 -12.49 20.93 -9.51
N PRO A 253 -11.38 21.69 -9.62
CA PRO A 253 -11.06 22.77 -8.70
C PRO A 253 -12.21 23.77 -8.56
N ALA A 254 -12.51 24.20 -7.33
CA ALA A 254 -13.67 25.02 -7.05
C ALA A 254 -13.78 26.30 -7.92
N PRO A 255 -12.69 27.08 -8.15
CA PRO A 255 -12.76 28.24 -9.04
C PRO A 255 -13.11 27.87 -10.48
N SER A 256 -12.54 26.77 -10.98
CA SER A 256 -12.82 26.24 -12.33
C SER A 256 -14.27 25.80 -12.44
N ALA A 257 -14.76 25.00 -11.49
CA ALA A 257 -16.14 24.52 -11.48
C ALA A 257 -17.15 25.67 -11.40
N PHE A 258 -16.86 26.72 -10.62
CA PHE A 258 -17.69 27.92 -10.54
C PHE A 258 -17.74 28.67 -11.87
N LEU A 259 -16.59 28.92 -12.50
CA LEU A 259 -16.53 29.59 -13.80
C LEU A 259 -17.23 28.79 -14.90
N ARG A 260 -17.09 27.45 -14.90
CA ARG A 260 -17.84 26.58 -15.81
C ARG A 260 -19.34 26.76 -15.62
N HIS A 261 -19.81 26.75 -14.38
CA HIS A 261 -21.23 26.95 -14.10
C HIS A 261 -21.73 28.30 -14.63
N LEU A 262 -20.96 29.37 -14.48
CA LEU A 262 -21.30 30.68 -15.05
C LEU A 262 -21.34 30.66 -16.58
N CYS A 263 -20.38 29.99 -17.24
CA CYS A 263 -20.42 29.78 -18.68
C CYS A 263 -21.66 28.99 -19.13
N GLU A 264 -22.06 27.95 -18.37
CA GLU A 264 -23.28 27.17 -18.62
C GLU A 264 -24.55 28.03 -18.48
N GLN A 265 -24.53 29.09 -17.67
CA GLN A 265 -25.60 30.10 -17.56
C GLN A 265 -25.50 31.22 -18.61
N GLY A 266 -24.56 31.14 -19.54
CA GLY A 266 -24.40 32.10 -20.64
C GLY A 266 -23.53 33.32 -20.32
N LEU A 267 -22.83 33.36 -19.19
CA LEU A 267 -21.88 34.42 -18.88
C LEU A 267 -20.51 34.12 -19.51
N GLU A 268 -20.01 35.01 -20.38
CA GLU A 268 -18.70 34.86 -21.00
C GLU A 268 -17.55 35.21 -20.03
N VAL A 269 -17.00 34.17 -19.39
CA VAL A 269 -15.81 34.25 -18.52
C VAL A 269 -14.68 33.34 -19.03
N PRO A 270 -13.40 33.76 -18.90
CA PRO A 270 -12.25 32.89 -19.13
C PRO A 270 -12.34 31.61 -18.29
N TYR A 271 -12.19 30.46 -18.94
CA TYR A 271 -12.28 29.14 -18.30
C TYR A 271 -11.30 28.15 -18.96
N PRO A 272 -10.62 27.28 -18.20
CA PRO A 272 -10.59 27.19 -16.74
C PRO A 272 -9.58 28.15 -16.11
N LEU A 273 -9.89 28.63 -14.90
CA LEU A 273 -8.95 29.30 -14.00
C LEU A 273 -8.94 28.55 -12.66
N PHE A 274 -7.78 28.54 -12.01
CA PHE A 274 -7.56 27.75 -10.79
C PHE A 274 -7.31 28.60 -9.56
N ASP A 275 -6.85 29.84 -9.75
CA ASP A 275 -6.68 30.80 -8.67
C ASP A 275 -7.99 31.56 -8.39
N VAL A 276 -8.27 31.77 -7.10
CA VAL A 276 -9.51 32.41 -6.64
C VAL A 276 -9.54 33.89 -7.01
N GLU A 277 -8.41 34.59 -6.90
CA GLU A 277 -8.33 36.02 -7.20
C GLU A 277 -8.43 36.26 -8.71
N GLU A 278 -7.77 35.42 -9.52
CA GLU A 278 -7.91 35.46 -10.97
C GLU A 278 -9.35 35.19 -11.43
N ALA A 279 -10.00 34.18 -10.83
CA ALA A 279 -11.40 33.86 -11.11
C ALA A 279 -12.34 35.01 -10.70
N ALA A 280 -12.13 35.60 -9.52
CA ALA A 280 -12.92 36.74 -9.05
C ALA A 280 -12.76 37.96 -9.98
N ALA A 281 -11.53 38.27 -10.40
CA ALA A 281 -11.26 39.36 -11.34
C ALA A 281 -11.91 39.11 -12.71
N ALA A 282 -11.86 37.87 -13.20
CA ALA A 282 -12.51 37.45 -14.44
C ALA A 282 -14.04 37.64 -14.40
N VAL A 283 -14.68 37.26 -13.29
CA VAL A 283 -16.12 37.41 -13.07
C VAL A 283 -16.50 38.88 -12.95
N ALA A 284 -15.78 39.66 -12.13
CA ALA A 284 -16.03 41.09 -11.99
C ALA A 284 -15.94 41.82 -13.34
N GLY A 285 -14.94 41.47 -14.16
CA GLY A 285 -14.79 42.01 -15.52
C GLY A 285 -15.95 41.61 -16.45
N ALA A 286 -16.46 40.38 -16.37
CA ALA A 286 -17.61 39.93 -17.16
C ALA A 286 -18.91 40.63 -16.75
N VAL A 287 -19.15 40.79 -15.44
CA VAL A 287 -20.33 41.49 -14.93
C VAL A 287 -20.32 42.97 -15.32
N ALA A 288 -19.17 43.64 -15.25
CA ALA A 288 -19.03 45.04 -15.68
C ALA A 288 -19.35 45.22 -17.18
N ARG A 289 -18.95 44.25 -18.03
CA ARG A 289 -19.30 44.23 -19.46
C ARG A 289 -20.80 43.99 -19.67
N ALA A 290 -21.39 43.05 -18.94
CA ALA A 290 -22.81 42.68 -19.06
C ALA A 290 -23.76 43.79 -18.56
N THR A 291 -23.35 44.56 -17.55
CA THR A 291 -24.17 45.62 -16.93
C THR A 291 -23.94 47.01 -17.53
N GLY A 292 -23.04 47.15 -18.51
CA GLY A 292 -22.73 48.46 -19.13
C GLY A 292 -22.05 49.47 -18.20
N THR A 293 -21.58 49.04 -17.02
CA THR A 293 -20.94 49.92 -16.00
C THR A 293 -19.47 50.20 -16.28
N ALA A 294 -18.95 49.83 -17.46
CA ALA A 294 -17.56 50.04 -17.86
C ALA A 294 -17.08 51.51 -17.82
N GLY A 295 -17.99 52.48 -17.69
CA GLY A 295 -17.66 53.91 -17.56
C GLY A 295 -17.48 54.47 -16.14
N SER A 296 -17.75 53.71 -15.05
CA SER A 296 -17.83 54.29 -13.69
C SER A 296 -16.83 53.73 -12.66
N LEU A 297 -16.18 52.60 -12.93
CA LEU A 297 -15.25 51.96 -11.97
C LEU A 297 -13.82 52.51 -12.01
N GLY A 298 -13.60 53.67 -12.62
CA GLY A 298 -12.30 54.36 -12.65
C GLY A 298 -11.86 54.99 -11.33
N ASN A 299 -12.67 54.97 -10.26
CA ASN A 299 -12.40 55.75 -9.06
C ASN A 299 -12.62 55.01 -7.72
N ALA A 300 -12.38 53.70 -7.68
CA ALA A 300 -12.31 52.94 -6.42
C ALA A 300 -10.86 52.44 -6.15
N ARG A 301 -9.90 53.38 -6.12
CA ARG A 301 -8.60 53.21 -5.47
C ARG A 301 -8.37 54.37 -4.51
N SER A 302 -9.01 54.31 -3.35
CA SER A 302 -8.60 55.11 -2.19
C SER A 302 -9.14 54.54 -0.88
N VAL A 303 -8.55 53.46 -0.38
CA VAL A 303 -8.38 53.27 1.07
C VAL A 303 -7.07 52.51 1.31
N GLY A 304 -6.12 53.17 1.99
CA GLY A 304 -5.11 52.52 2.83
C GLY A 304 -3.69 52.35 2.26
N ASN A 305 -2.84 53.36 2.48
CA ASN A 305 -1.37 53.26 2.45
C ASN A 305 -0.84 52.20 3.43
N ALA A 306 0.09 51.36 2.99
CA ALA A 306 1.29 50.95 3.74
C ALA A 306 2.39 50.52 2.74
N GLU A 307 3.64 50.81 3.10
CA GLU A 307 4.82 51.01 2.24
C GLU A 307 5.34 49.78 1.44
N GLY A 308 6.03 50.03 0.31
CA GLY A 308 6.62 49.05 -0.62
C GLY A 308 7.93 48.37 -0.15
N PRO A 309 8.84 47.82 -1.02
CA PRO A 309 9.06 48.20 -2.44
C PRO A 309 9.37 47.09 -3.50
N ARG A 310 9.11 47.47 -4.78
CA ARG A 310 9.89 47.31 -6.04
C ARG A 310 9.95 45.99 -6.88
N SER A 311 9.64 46.22 -8.18
CA SER A 311 10.15 45.62 -9.44
C SER A 311 9.62 44.23 -9.85
N ALA A 312 9.32 43.86 -11.10
CA ALA A 312 9.35 44.46 -12.44
C ALA A 312 8.25 43.72 -13.28
N GLY A 313 7.44 44.38 -14.09
CA GLY A 313 7.67 44.54 -15.53
C GLY A 313 7.50 43.23 -16.32
N ILE A 314 6.38 43.05 -17.04
CA ILE A 314 6.29 42.45 -18.39
C ILE A 314 4.90 42.78 -18.96
N SER A 315 4.94 43.47 -20.09
CA SER A 315 3.83 43.85 -20.95
C SER A 315 3.59 42.78 -22.02
N GLY A 316 2.32 42.63 -22.41
CA GLY A 316 1.95 42.25 -23.77
C GLY A 316 1.40 40.84 -23.95
N ILE A 317 0.08 40.70 -23.96
CA ILE A 317 -0.61 39.73 -24.82
C ILE A 317 -1.84 40.41 -25.44
N THR A 318 -1.72 40.62 -26.74
CA THR A 318 -2.74 41.01 -27.71
C THR A 318 -3.85 39.96 -27.83
N ALA A 319 -5.11 40.41 -27.84
CA ALA A 319 -6.30 39.61 -28.12
C ALA A 319 -6.41 39.22 -29.61
N PRO A 320 -7.03 38.07 -29.95
CA PRO A 320 -7.59 37.88 -31.27
C PRO A 320 -9.13 37.86 -31.27
N ALA A 321 -9.66 38.62 -32.24
CA ALA A 321 -10.75 38.33 -33.17
C ALA A 321 -12.09 37.75 -32.66
N ARG A 322 -13.12 38.57 -32.83
CA ARG A 322 -14.55 38.21 -32.83
C ARG A 322 -14.88 37.31 -34.02
N CYS A 323 -15.80 36.37 -33.83
CA CYS A 323 -16.63 35.81 -34.90
C CYS A 323 -18.10 36.13 -34.60
N ALA A 324 -18.79 36.61 -35.63
CA ALA A 324 -20.18 37.00 -35.64
C ALA A 324 -21.04 35.93 -36.33
N GLY A 325 -22.34 35.96 -36.04
CA GLY A 325 -23.42 35.20 -36.71
C GLY A 325 -24.05 34.16 -35.78
N SER A 326 -25.37 34.06 -35.59
CA SER A 326 -26.51 34.53 -36.39
C SER A 326 -27.77 34.62 -35.53
N ALA A 327 -28.71 35.47 -35.98
CA ALA A 327 -30.03 35.73 -35.41
C ALA A 327 -30.99 34.53 -35.41
N GLY A 328 -32.02 34.59 -34.56
CA GLY A 328 -33.17 33.69 -34.55
C GLY A 328 -34.20 34.03 -33.46
N GLU A 329 -35.09 34.98 -33.77
CA GLU A 329 -36.52 35.04 -33.46
C GLU A 329 -37.09 34.84 -32.02
N THR A 330 -37.65 35.96 -31.53
CA THR A 330 -39.00 36.16 -30.94
C THR A 330 -39.66 35.06 -30.09
N GLY A 331 -40.02 35.41 -28.85
CA GLY A 331 -41.03 34.70 -28.07
C GLY A 331 -41.34 35.37 -26.73
N ASN A 332 -42.53 35.95 -26.63
CA ASN A 332 -43.06 36.80 -25.57
C ASN A 332 -43.49 36.03 -24.30
N SER A 333 -43.76 36.80 -23.23
CA SER A 333 -44.42 36.48 -21.95
C SER A 333 -43.55 35.76 -20.90
N GLY A 334 -43.39 36.22 -19.66
CA GLY A 334 -44.14 37.20 -18.87
C GLY A 334 -45.01 36.50 -17.83
N SER A 335 -44.49 36.32 -16.62
CA SER A 335 -45.28 36.46 -15.38
C SER A 335 -44.41 36.21 -14.15
N ALA A 336 -44.33 37.25 -13.32
CA ALA A 336 -43.80 37.27 -11.97
C ALA A 336 -44.75 36.59 -10.97
N GLY A 337 -44.21 36.19 -9.81
CA GLY A 337 -44.96 35.88 -8.59
C GLY A 337 -44.09 35.13 -7.57
N ARG A 338 -43.31 35.85 -6.74
CA ARG A 338 -43.53 36.07 -5.28
C ARG A 338 -43.78 34.78 -4.50
N ILE A 339 -42.78 34.28 -3.76
CA ILE A 339 -42.46 34.55 -2.33
C ILE A 339 -43.63 34.23 -1.38
N GLY A 340 -43.40 33.26 -0.51
CA GLY A 340 -44.26 32.92 0.62
C GLY A 340 -43.58 31.92 1.56
N SER A 341 -42.77 32.45 2.46
CA SER A 341 -42.22 31.81 3.66
C SER A 341 -43.31 31.57 4.71
N THR A 342 -43.27 30.44 5.43
CA THR A 342 -43.69 30.37 6.84
C THR A 342 -42.99 29.20 7.55
N GLU A 343 -42.37 29.55 8.66
CA GLU A 343 -41.87 28.70 9.74
C GLU A 343 -43.02 27.99 10.48
N GLY A 344 -42.70 26.91 11.23
CA GLY A 344 -43.60 26.44 12.28
C GLY A 344 -43.40 25.01 12.79
N THR A 345 -42.61 24.90 13.86
CA THR A 345 -42.86 24.10 15.08
C THR A 345 -42.74 22.57 15.12
N GLU A 346 -42.03 22.16 16.17
CA GLU A 346 -41.77 20.82 16.72
C GLU A 346 -43.05 20.07 17.14
N SER A 347 -43.05 18.74 17.03
CA SER A 347 -43.63 17.86 18.05
C SER A 347 -43.02 16.47 18.04
N THR A 348 -42.84 15.94 19.25
CA THR A 348 -42.35 14.62 19.62
C THR A 348 -43.46 13.56 19.51
N GLY A 349 -43.13 12.33 19.11
CA GLY A 349 -44.09 11.22 19.11
C GLY A 349 -43.49 9.90 18.64
N ASN A 350 -43.49 8.91 19.52
CA ASN A 350 -42.92 7.57 19.39
C ASN A 350 -43.96 6.57 18.85
N GLY A 351 -43.54 5.59 18.03
CA GLY A 351 -44.20 4.27 17.92
C GLY A 351 -44.78 3.85 16.56
N GLY A 352 -44.21 2.76 16.00
CA GLY A 352 -44.98 1.59 15.55
C GLY A 352 -45.42 1.47 14.08
N ASP A 353 -44.67 0.67 13.33
CA ASP A 353 -45.06 -0.25 12.24
C ASP A 353 -46.26 0.05 11.32
N SER A 354 -46.01 0.23 10.02
CA SER A 354 -46.13 -0.86 9.01
C SER A 354 -46.24 -0.33 7.57
N GLY A 355 -45.56 -1.01 6.63
CA GLY A 355 -46.14 -1.29 5.31
C GLY A 355 -45.94 -0.32 4.13
N ASN A 356 -44.76 -0.43 3.51
CA ASN A 356 -44.58 -0.60 2.05
C ASN A 356 -44.99 0.53 1.07
N THR A 357 -44.01 1.13 0.39
CA THR A 357 -43.88 1.17 -1.09
C THR A 357 -42.56 1.84 -1.49
N GLY A 358 -41.94 1.32 -2.55
CA GLY A 358 -40.52 1.49 -2.82
C GLY A 358 -40.08 2.81 -3.44
N SER A 359 -38.77 3.04 -3.37
CA SER A 359 -38.04 3.79 -4.37
C SER A 359 -36.58 3.34 -4.39
N ALA A 360 -36.05 3.28 -5.60
CA ALA A 360 -34.80 2.70 -5.98
C ALA A 360 -33.60 3.47 -5.43
N GLY A 361 -32.61 2.71 -4.99
CA GLY A 361 -31.30 3.23 -4.62
C GLY A 361 -30.66 2.29 -3.65
N HIS A 362 -29.91 1.30 -4.14
CA HIS A 362 -28.75 0.67 -3.49
C HIS A 362 -28.27 -0.52 -4.34
N SER A 363 -27.47 -0.24 -5.38
CA SER A 363 -26.77 -1.29 -6.11
C SER A 363 -25.39 -0.83 -6.63
N HIS A 364 -24.51 -0.33 -5.75
CA HIS A 364 -23.08 -0.19 -6.11
C HIS A 364 -22.05 -0.53 -5.03
N ARG A 365 -22.45 -1.12 -3.89
CA ARG A 365 -21.52 -1.40 -2.77
C ARG A 365 -21.24 -2.87 -2.47
N ARG A 366 -21.42 -3.76 -3.44
CA ARG A 366 -21.20 -5.21 -3.27
C ARG A 366 -20.38 -5.85 -4.39
N ARG A 367 -19.18 -5.32 -4.67
CA ARG A 367 -18.11 -6.06 -5.38
C ARG A 367 -16.70 -5.48 -5.15
N GLN A 368 -16.41 -5.04 -3.93
CA GLN A 368 -15.05 -4.73 -3.47
C GLN A 368 -14.87 -5.32 -2.07
N LYS A 369 -14.61 -6.62 -2.00
CA LYS A 369 -14.08 -7.26 -0.79
C LYS A 369 -13.10 -8.34 -1.24
N ASN A 370 -11.87 -8.19 -0.77
CA ASN A 370 -10.73 -9.13 -0.89
C ASN A 370 -10.14 -9.34 -2.28
N ARG A 371 -9.36 -8.37 -2.80
CA ARG A 371 -8.36 -8.65 -3.85
C ARG A 371 -7.00 -7.95 -3.65
N THR A 372 -6.65 -7.66 -2.40
CA THR A 372 -5.28 -7.37 -1.97
C THR A 372 -4.74 -8.60 -1.23
N ALA A 373 -4.63 -9.73 -1.94
CA ALA A 373 -3.77 -10.82 -1.48
C ALA A 373 -2.37 -10.49 -1.97
N GLY A 374 -1.58 -9.87 -1.08
CA GLY A 374 -0.19 -9.57 -1.33
C GLY A 374 0.59 -10.83 -1.71
N SER A 375 1.35 -10.72 -2.78
CA SER A 375 2.42 -11.62 -3.17
C SER A 375 3.51 -11.60 -2.09
N GLY A 376 3.43 -12.56 -1.18
CA GLY A 376 4.42 -12.87 -0.14
C GLY A 376 4.34 -14.36 0.23
N PRO A 377 5.35 -14.94 0.89
CA PRO A 377 5.60 -16.39 0.91
C PRO A 377 4.60 -17.24 1.72
N HIS A 378 3.44 -16.72 2.11
CA HIS A 378 2.43 -17.45 2.89
C HIS A 378 1.48 -18.25 1.98
N ARG A 379 2.00 -19.35 1.41
CA ARG A 379 1.25 -20.39 0.68
C ARG A 379 0.41 -21.31 1.62
N GLY A 380 -0.30 -20.74 2.60
CA GLY A 380 -1.11 -21.53 3.54
C GLY A 380 -2.48 -21.88 2.97
N TYR A 381 -3.39 -20.90 3.01
CA TYR A 381 -4.81 -21.06 2.68
C TYR A 381 -5.08 -21.06 1.15
N LEU A 382 -6.01 -21.90 0.69
CA LEU A 382 -6.64 -21.80 -0.64
C LEU A 382 -7.96 -21.05 -0.52
N ASP A 383 -8.15 -20.01 -1.34
CA ASP A 383 -9.45 -19.35 -1.50
C ASP A 383 -10.23 -19.97 -2.68
N VAL A 384 -10.31 -21.32 -2.71
CA VAL A 384 -11.03 -22.07 -3.75
C VAL A 384 -12.31 -22.60 -3.13
N PRO A 385 -13.51 -22.29 -3.67
CA PRO A 385 -14.75 -22.80 -3.08
C PRO A 385 -14.82 -24.33 -3.20
N GLY A 386 -14.76 -24.98 -2.04
CA GLY A 386 -14.83 -26.43 -1.88
C GLY A 386 -15.72 -26.81 -0.69
N PRO A 387 -16.31 -28.01 -0.70
CA PRO A 387 -17.26 -28.47 0.32
C PRO A 387 -16.66 -28.60 1.73
N LEU A 388 -15.33 -28.66 1.86
CA LEU A 388 -14.65 -28.63 3.16
C LEU A 388 -14.48 -27.21 3.74
N HIS A 389 -14.53 -26.16 2.92
CA HIS A 389 -14.43 -24.78 3.42
C HIS A 389 -15.53 -24.37 4.41
N PRO A 390 -16.83 -24.70 4.22
CA PRO A 390 -17.90 -24.26 5.12
C PRO A 390 -17.96 -24.96 6.48
N LEU A 391 -17.20 -26.05 6.69
CA LEU A 391 -17.16 -26.74 7.99
C LEU A 391 -16.57 -25.86 9.09
N ASP A 392 -17.01 -26.07 10.34
CA ASP A 392 -16.55 -25.34 11.51
C ASP A 392 -15.04 -25.53 11.73
N PRO A 393 -14.26 -24.45 11.94
CA PRO A 393 -12.83 -24.53 12.22
C PRO A 393 -12.47 -25.43 13.41
N ARG A 394 -13.33 -25.49 14.44
CA ARG A 394 -13.13 -26.35 15.62
C ARG A 394 -13.22 -27.82 15.24
N ALA A 395 -14.23 -28.18 14.44
CA ALA A 395 -14.42 -29.54 13.97
C ALA A 395 -13.26 -29.99 13.08
N LYS A 396 -12.79 -29.13 12.17
CA LYS A 396 -11.59 -29.42 11.35
C LYS A 396 -10.35 -29.64 12.20
N THR A 397 -10.12 -28.77 13.18
CA THR A 397 -8.92 -28.83 14.03
C THR A 397 -8.93 -30.08 14.91
N LEU A 398 -10.07 -30.38 15.55
CA LEU A 398 -10.25 -31.62 16.33
C LEU A 398 -10.16 -32.88 15.45
N GLY A 399 -10.82 -32.89 14.29
CA GLY A 399 -10.76 -34.03 13.36
C GLY A 399 -9.34 -34.29 12.87
N THR A 400 -8.56 -33.23 12.62
CA THR A 400 -7.14 -33.33 12.29
C THR A 400 -6.33 -33.86 13.47
N LEU A 401 -6.63 -33.43 14.71
CA LEU A 401 -5.98 -33.95 15.92
C LEU A 401 -6.26 -35.45 16.12
N PHE A 402 -7.49 -35.89 15.92
CA PHE A 402 -7.84 -37.32 15.96
C PHE A 402 -7.11 -38.12 14.87
N LEU A 403 -7.03 -37.57 13.66
CA LEU A 403 -6.27 -38.21 12.57
C LEU A 403 -4.78 -38.29 12.90
N LEU A 404 -4.18 -37.24 13.48
CA LEU A 404 -2.79 -37.26 13.94
C LEU A 404 -2.58 -38.34 15.02
N ALA A 405 -3.46 -38.40 16.02
CA ALA A 405 -3.40 -39.43 17.06
C ALA A 405 -3.51 -40.85 16.46
N GLY A 406 -4.43 -41.05 15.51
CA GLY A 406 -4.56 -42.31 14.77
C GLY A 406 -3.27 -42.70 14.03
N VAL A 407 -2.62 -41.75 13.35
CA VAL A 407 -1.34 -41.97 12.66
C VAL A 407 -0.22 -42.44 13.60
N PHE A 408 -0.20 -41.98 14.85
CA PHE A 408 0.78 -42.44 15.85
C PHE A 408 0.49 -43.85 16.39
N ALA A 409 -0.79 -44.25 16.42
CA ALA A 409 -1.24 -45.56 16.87
C ALA A 409 -1.00 -46.66 15.81
N LEU A 410 -0.77 -46.31 14.54
CA LEU A 410 -0.63 -47.30 13.48
C LEU A 410 0.68 -48.12 13.57
N GLU A 411 0.51 -49.44 13.62
CA GLU A 411 1.60 -50.43 13.47
C GLU A 411 1.50 -51.21 12.14
N SER A 412 0.31 -51.28 11.53
CA SER A 412 0.04 -52.03 10.29
C SER A 412 0.18 -51.21 9.01
N TRP A 413 0.83 -51.79 7.98
CA TRP A 413 0.96 -51.21 6.64
C TRP A 413 -0.39 -50.85 6.00
N TRP A 414 -1.42 -51.66 6.24
CA TRP A 414 -2.77 -51.41 5.74
C TRP A 414 -3.39 -50.16 6.34
N GLY A 415 -3.08 -49.87 7.60
CA GLY A 415 -3.51 -48.65 8.26
C GLY A 415 -2.88 -47.40 7.63
N TYR A 416 -1.58 -47.45 7.32
CA TYR A 416 -0.91 -46.36 6.62
C TYR A 416 -1.50 -46.12 5.22
N ALA A 417 -1.82 -47.19 4.49
CA ALA A 417 -2.48 -47.10 3.19
C ALA A 417 -3.90 -46.48 3.30
N ALA A 418 -4.69 -46.89 4.30
CA ALA A 418 -6.03 -46.38 4.53
C ALA A 418 -6.03 -44.88 4.86
N ILE A 419 -5.17 -44.42 5.77
CA ILE A 419 -5.07 -42.98 6.11
C ILE A 419 -4.52 -42.17 4.92
N SER A 420 -3.58 -42.72 4.15
CA SER A 420 -3.08 -42.09 2.92
C SER A 420 -4.23 -41.88 1.91
N ALA A 421 -5.03 -42.91 1.66
CA ALA A 421 -6.18 -42.83 0.77
C ALA A 421 -7.21 -41.81 1.26
N LEU A 422 -7.48 -41.78 2.57
CA LEU A 422 -8.37 -40.78 3.18
C LEU A 422 -7.86 -39.35 3.00
N LEU A 423 -6.57 -39.09 3.24
CA LEU A 423 -5.98 -37.77 3.03
C LEU A 423 -6.04 -37.33 1.57
N LEU A 424 -5.79 -38.24 0.62
CA LEU A 424 -5.91 -37.97 -0.80
C LEU A 424 -7.36 -37.69 -1.21
N LEU A 425 -8.32 -38.46 -0.67
CA LEU A 425 -9.74 -38.25 -0.92
C LEU A 425 -10.22 -36.92 -0.32
N ALA A 426 -9.76 -36.56 0.88
CA ALA A 426 -10.05 -35.27 1.48
C ALA A 426 -9.42 -34.10 0.71
N ALA A 427 -8.20 -34.27 0.18
CA ALA A 427 -7.57 -33.29 -0.71
C ALA A 427 -8.36 -33.13 -2.02
N ALA A 428 -8.78 -34.24 -2.64
CA ALA A 428 -9.60 -34.23 -3.86
C ALA A 428 -10.97 -33.57 -3.62
N TYR A 429 -11.64 -33.94 -2.51
CA TYR A 429 -12.92 -33.35 -2.11
C TYR A 429 -12.79 -31.86 -1.78
N GLY A 430 -11.68 -31.45 -1.18
CA GLY A 430 -11.32 -30.05 -0.96
C GLY A 430 -10.87 -29.28 -2.21
N LYS A 431 -10.77 -29.93 -3.37
CA LYS A 431 -10.19 -29.38 -4.61
C LYS A 431 -8.79 -28.81 -4.41
N ILE A 432 -7.99 -29.45 -3.57
CA ILE A 432 -6.64 -29.02 -3.23
C ILE A 432 -5.68 -29.63 -4.25
N PRO A 433 -4.84 -28.83 -4.92
CA PRO A 433 -3.90 -29.36 -5.90
C PRO A 433 -2.87 -30.27 -5.23
N LEU A 434 -2.70 -31.48 -5.76
CA LEU A 434 -1.76 -32.48 -5.24
C LEU A 434 -0.32 -31.93 -5.17
N ALA A 435 0.01 -30.99 -6.06
CA ALA A 435 1.27 -30.26 -6.08
C ALA A 435 1.63 -29.60 -4.72
N ARG A 436 0.63 -29.19 -3.93
CA ARG A 436 0.87 -28.63 -2.58
C ARG A 436 1.29 -29.69 -1.56
N LEU A 437 0.64 -30.85 -1.57
CA LEU A 437 1.01 -31.96 -0.69
C LEU A 437 2.43 -32.44 -1.03
N THR A 438 2.73 -32.58 -2.33
CA THR A 438 4.09 -32.96 -2.76
C THR A 438 5.12 -31.88 -2.44
N ALA A 439 4.77 -30.60 -2.52
CA ALA A 439 5.67 -29.51 -2.13
C ALA A 439 5.98 -29.54 -0.62
N ALA A 440 4.99 -29.83 0.23
CA ALA A 440 5.18 -29.99 1.66
C ALA A 440 6.10 -31.18 1.99
N VAL A 441 5.88 -32.33 1.34
CA VAL A 441 6.76 -33.50 1.45
C VAL A 441 8.17 -33.21 0.96
N ARG A 442 8.32 -32.46 -0.16
CA ARG A 442 9.63 -32.03 -0.66
C ARG A 442 10.38 -31.18 0.37
N GLY A 443 9.67 -30.33 1.12
CA GLY A 443 10.25 -29.52 2.20
C GLY A 443 10.88 -30.35 3.33
N ILE A 444 10.38 -31.55 3.58
CA ILE A 444 10.92 -32.48 4.60
C ILE A 444 11.72 -33.65 4.01
N SER A 445 12.02 -33.63 2.71
CA SER A 445 12.69 -34.74 2.01
C SER A 445 14.03 -35.12 2.63
N PHE A 446 14.82 -34.14 3.10
CA PHE A 446 16.06 -34.39 3.83
C PHE A 446 15.81 -35.15 5.13
N LEU A 447 14.81 -34.73 5.92
CA LEU A 447 14.45 -35.39 7.17
C LEU A 447 13.96 -36.83 6.91
N LEU A 448 13.14 -37.03 5.87
CA LEU A 448 12.68 -38.36 5.46
C LEU A 448 13.83 -39.28 5.09
N PHE A 449 14.74 -38.82 4.24
CA PHE A 449 15.94 -39.56 3.86
C PHE A 449 16.80 -39.90 5.08
N PHE A 450 17.06 -38.90 5.93
CA PHE A 450 17.84 -39.07 7.15
C PHE A 450 17.19 -40.09 8.10
N THR A 451 15.87 -40.02 8.31
CA THR A 451 15.14 -40.97 9.14
C THR A 451 15.26 -42.41 8.62
N VAL A 452 15.11 -42.64 7.32
CA VAL A 452 15.22 -43.99 6.74
C VAL A 452 16.65 -44.53 6.86
N VAL A 453 17.65 -43.71 6.52
CA VAL A 453 19.06 -44.12 6.54
C VAL A 453 19.54 -44.39 7.97
N VAL A 454 19.27 -43.50 8.92
CA VAL A 454 19.71 -43.68 10.32
C VAL A 454 19.04 -44.91 10.93
N ASN A 455 17.73 -45.09 10.75
CA ASN A 455 17.07 -46.27 11.30
C ASN A 455 17.52 -47.56 10.60
N GLY A 456 17.83 -47.51 9.31
CA GLY A 456 18.41 -48.63 8.56
C GLY A 456 19.78 -49.07 9.07
N LEU A 457 20.64 -48.14 9.46
CA LEU A 457 22.01 -48.42 9.87
C LEU A 457 22.18 -48.70 11.38
N PHE A 458 21.29 -48.18 12.23
CA PHE A 458 21.44 -48.23 13.69
C PHE A 458 20.40 -49.10 14.40
N SER A 459 19.43 -49.69 13.70
CA SER A 459 18.46 -50.59 14.32
C SER A 459 18.90 -52.06 14.30
N PRO A 460 18.59 -52.84 15.35
CA PRO A 460 18.87 -54.27 15.36
C PRO A 460 17.97 -55.05 14.38
N GLY A 461 18.56 -55.97 13.61
CA GLY A 461 17.86 -56.80 12.62
C GLY A 461 18.84 -57.72 11.87
N GLU A 462 18.34 -58.45 10.87
CA GLU A 462 19.21 -59.28 10.03
C GLU A 462 19.98 -58.40 9.03
N PRO A 463 21.30 -58.61 8.87
CA PRO A 463 22.12 -57.78 8.01
C PRO A 463 21.81 -58.05 6.54
N LEU A 464 21.28 -57.04 5.84
CA LEU A 464 21.05 -57.06 4.38
C LEU A 464 22.31 -56.66 3.61
N ALA A 465 23.08 -55.72 4.14
CA ALA A 465 24.33 -55.24 3.55
C ALA A 465 25.27 -54.74 4.65
N GLN A 466 26.57 -55.02 4.52
CA GLN A 466 27.59 -54.58 5.45
C GLN A 466 28.57 -53.64 4.73
N LEU A 467 28.70 -52.41 5.24
CA LEU A 467 29.68 -51.42 4.81
C LEU A 467 30.55 -51.05 6.02
N GLY A 468 31.58 -51.85 6.29
CA GLY A 468 32.47 -51.66 7.43
C GLY A 468 31.73 -51.82 8.77
N PRO A 469 31.85 -50.87 9.73
CA PRO A 469 31.18 -50.96 11.04
C PRO A 469 29.67 -50.69 10.97
N LEU A 470 29.15 -50.31 9.80
CA LEU A 470 27.75 -49.98 9.59
C LEU A 470 27.05 -51.17 8.90
N THR A 471 26.05 -51.71 9.57
CA THR A 471 25.25 -52.83 9.06
C THR A 471 23.86 -52.32 8.73
N LEU A 472 23.48 -52.40 7.45
CA LEU A 472 22.12 -52.09 7.04
C LEU A 472 21.25 -53.30 7.37
N THR A 473 20.25 -53.11 8.24
CA THR A 473 19.37 -54.19 8.67
C THR A 473 18.01 -54.12 8.01
N ASP A 474 17.40 -55.28 7.76
CA ASP A 474 16.06 -55.41 7.21
C ASP A 474 15.01 -54.70 8.08
N ARG A 475 15.02 -54.98 9.39
CA ARG A 475 14.11 -54.41 10.37
C ARG A 475 14.36 -52.92 10.56
N GLY A 476 15.61 -52.47 10.42
CA GLY A 476 15.96 -51.06 10.45
C GLY A 476 15.39 -50.30 9.27
N LEU A 477 15.51 -50.86 8.07
CA LEU A 477 14.96 -50.26 6.86
C LEU A 477 13.43 -50.19 6.93
N VAL A 478 12.77 -51.27 7.37
CA VAL A 478 11.31 -51.31 7.58
C VAL A 478 10.88 -50.24 8.59
N ARG A 479 11.50 -50.17 9.77
CA ARG A 479 11.19 -49.15 10.79
C ARG A 479 11.42 -47.73 10.28
N GLY A 480 12.52 -47.48 9.60
CA GLY A 480 12.83 -46.19 8.99
C GLY A 480 11.78 -45.77 7.97
N THR A 481 11.32 -46.72 7.15
CA THR A 481 10.28 -46.49 6.14
C THR A 481 8.93 -46.18 6.78
N VAL A 482 8.55 -46.90 7.84
CA VAL A 482 7.32 -46.65 8.61
C VAL A 482 7.34 -45.27 9.26
N LEU A 483 8.45 -44.89 9.91
CA LEU A 483 8.61 -43.55 10.49
C LEU A 483 8.57 -42.45 9.42
N GLY A 484 9.16 -42.70 8.26
CA GLY A 484 9.07 -41.80 7.10
C GLY A 484 7.63 -41.62 6.62
N MET A 485 6.87 -42.71 6.45
CA MET A 485 5.45 -42.65 6.09
C MET A 485 4.62 -41.91 7.14
N ARG A 486 4.87 -42.14 8.44
CA ARG A 486 4.22 -41.42 9.53
C ARG A 486 4.44 -39.92 9.43
N LEU A 487 5.68 -39.50 9.17
CA LEU A 487 6.02 -38.09 8.99
C LEU A 487 5.32 -37.47 7.76
N VAL A 488 5.24 -38.19 6.64
CA VAL A 488 4.50 -37.77 5.44
C VAL A 488 3.01 -37.57 5.75
N LEU A 489 2.38 -38.49 6.48
CA LEU A 489 0.97 -38.39 6.85
C LEU A 489 0.70 -37.21 7.79
N ILE A 490 1.56 -36.98 8.78
CA ILE A 490 1.44 -35.83 9.69
C ILE A 490 1.56 -34.51 8.92
N VAL A 491 2.56 -34.39 8.04
CA VAL A 491 2.74 -33.20 7.20
C VAL A 491 1.58 -33.04 6.21
N GLY A 492 1.09 -34.13 5.62
CA GLY A 492 -0.07 -34.12 4.73
C GLY A 492 -1.35 -33.62 5.41
N ALA A 493 -1.66 -34.15 6.60
CA ALA A 493 -2.82 -33.77 7.39
C ALA A 493 -2.78 -32.29 7.83
N THR A 494 -1.62 -31.82 8.32
CA THR A 494 -1.43 -30.42 8.72
C THR A 494 -1.44 -29.46 7.53
N THR A 495 -0.89 -29.87 6.39
CA THR A 495 -0.98 -29.11 5.12
C THR A 495 -2.43 -29.00 4.64
N LEU A 496 -3.22 -30.08 4.78
CA LEU A 496 -4.63 -30.08 4.42
C LEU A 496 -5.44 -29.12 5.32
N LEU A 497 -5.23 -29.18 6.64
CA LEU A 497 -5.89 -28.28 7.60
C LEU A 497 -5.58 -26.81 7.30
N THR A 498 -4.31 -26.49 7.04
CA THR A 498 -3.86 -25.11 6.74
C THR A 498 -4.28 -24.63 5.35
N ALA A 499 -4.52 -25.53 4.40
CA ALA A 499 -5.08 -25.21 3.10
C ALA A 499 -6.57 -24.82 3.17
N VAL A 500 -7.36 -25.49 4.01
CA VAL A 500 -8.82 -25.30 4.08
C VAL A 500 -9.26 -24.30 5.15
N THR A 501 -8.41 -24.02 6.14
CA THR A 501 -8.76 -23.21 7.31
C THR A 501 -7.87 -21.98 7.39
N LYS A 502 -8.47 -20.81 7.58
CA LYS A 502 -7.71 -19.56 7.70
C LYS A 502 -6.92 -19.56 9.01
N PRO A 503 -5.71 -18.97 9.06
CA PRO A 503 -4.91 -18.88 10.28
C PRO A 503 -5.68 -18.27 11.46
N LEU A 504 -6.49 -17.26 11.21
CA LEU A 504 -7.32 -16.60 12.22
C LEU A 504 -8.35 -17.57 12.82
N ASP A 505 -8.98 -18.38 11.99
CA ASP A 505 -9.97 -19.39 12.41
C ASP A 505 -9.31 -20.53 13.18
N LEU A 506 -8.07 -20.90 12.83
CA LEU A 506 -7.25 -21.86 13.58
C LEU A 506 -6.92 -21.36 14.98
N ALA A 507 -6.54 -20.08 15.13
CA ALA A 507 -6.28 -19.51 16.46
C ALA A 507 -7.53 -19.51 17.34
N TYR A 508 -8.70 -19.24 16.77
CA TYR A 508 -9.96 -19.36 17.50
C TYR A 508 -10.30 -20.80 17.88
N ALA A 509 -10.06 -21.76 16.98
CA ALA A 509 -10.26 -23.18 17.25
C ALA A 509 -9.32 -23.67 18.37
N LEU A 510 -8.05 -23.28 18.32
CA LEU A 510 -7.05 -23.59 19.35
C LEU A 510 -7.46 -23.03 20.70
N GLY A 511 -7.95 -21.78 20.74
CA GLY A 511 -8.48 -21.18 21.98
C GLY A 511 -9.69 -21.93 22.56
N TRP A 512 -10.49 -22.60 21.72
CA TRP A 512 -11.57 -23.45 22.20
C TRP A 512 -11.06 -24.82 22.71
N ILE A 513 -10.12 -25.44 21.99
CA ILE A 513 -9.48 -26.72 22.38
C ILE A 513 -8.75 -26.57 23.71
N LEU A 514 -8.11 -25.43 23.95
CA LEU A 514 -7.43 -25.13 25.21
C LEU A 514 -8.38 -24.83 26.37
N GLY A 515 -9.70 -24.80 26.14
CA GLY A 515 -10.72 -24.51 27.16
C GLY A 515 -10.61 -25.33 28.46
N PRO A 516 -10.33 -26.64 28.44
CA PRO A 516 -10.13 -27.45 29.64
C PRO A 516 -8.97 -27.00 30.52
N PHE A 517 -7.96 -26.31 29.97
CA PHE A 517 -6.85 -25.78 30.76
C PHE A 517 -7.23 -24.57 31.63
N ARG A 518 -8.47 -24.07 31.52
CA ARG A 518 -9.03 -23.10 32.48
C ARG A 518 -9.04 -23.63 33.92
N LEU A 519 -9.14 -24.95 34.10
CA LEU A 519 -9.05 -25.58 35.42
C LEU A 519 -7.69 -25.34 36.09
N VAL A 520 -6.64 -25.10 35.31
CA VAL A 520 -5.27 -24.83 35.78
C VAL A 520 -4.97 -23.32 35.82
N ARG A 521 -6.01 -22.46 35.91
CA ARG A 521 -5.92 -20.98 35.92
C ARG A 521 -5.23 -20.36 34.69
N VAL A 522 -5.18 -21.06 33.56
CA VAL A 522 -4.66 -20.49 32.30
C VAL A 522 -5.72 -19.54 31.67
N PRO A 523 -5.37 -18.29 31.30
CA PRO A 523 -6.30 -17.32 30.72
C PRO A 523 -6.52 -17.60 29.21
N VAL A 524 -7.23 -18.68 28.91
CA VAL A 524 -7.40 -19.20 27.54
C VAL A 524 -8.09 -18.20 26.61
N SER A 525 -9.04 -17.42 27.11
CA SER A 525 -9.76 -16.38 26.34
C SER A 525 -8.84 -15.25 25.89
N GLU A 526 -7.93 -14.86 26.75
CA GLU A 526 -6.94 -13.81 26.55
C GLU A 526 -5.88 -14.30 25.56
N LEU A 527 -5.38 -15.53 25.73
CA LEU A 527 -4.44 -16.14 24.79
C LEU A 527 -5.03 -16.23 23.37
N ALA A 528 -6.29 -16.65 23.25
CA ALA A 528 -6.98 -16.70 21.96
C ALA A 528 -7.13 -15.30 21.33
N MET A 529 -7.40 -14.27 22.13
CA MET A 529 -7.48 -12.89 21.68
C MET A 529 -6.12 -12.38 21.21
N VAL A 530 -5.08 -12.53 22.02
CA VAL A 530 -3.71 -12.10 21.71
C VAL A 530 -3.24 -12.77 20.43
N THR A 531 -3.45 -14.08 20.30
CA THR A 531 -3.08 -14.83 19.09
C THR A 531 -3.87 -14.35 17.88
N SER A 532 -5.19 -14.12 18.01
CA SER A 532 -6.03 -13.57 16.94
C SER A 532 -5.57 -12.17 16.50
N ILE A 533 -5.22 -11.31 17.46
CA ILE A 533 -4.73 -9.95 17.21
C ILE A 533 -3.37 -10.02 16.51
N ALA A 534 -2.43 -10.81 17.04
CA ALA A 534 -1.11 -11.02 16.44
C ALA A 534 -1.22 -11.50 14.99
N LEU A 535 -2.07 -12.51 14.71
CA LEU A 535 -2.29 -13.00 13.35
C LEU A 535 -2.90 -11.96 12.41
N ARG A 536 -3.75 -11.05 12.92
CA ARG A 536 -4.27 -9.92 12.12
C ARG A 536 -3.21 -8.84 11.87
N PHE A 537 -2.21 -8.74 12.74
CA PHE A 537 -1.10 -7.81 12.55
C PHE A 537 -0.05 -8.30 11.56
N ILE A 538 0.13 -9.62 11.39
CA ILE A 538 1.14 -10.15 10.45
C ILE A 538 1.03 -9.54 9.05
N PRO A 539 -0.14 -9.53 8.38
CA PRO A 539 -0.24 -8.92 7.05
C PRO A 539 0.08 -7.42 7.05
N VAL A 540 -0.28 -6.71 8.12
CA VAL A 540 -0.03 -5.27 8.25
C VAL A 540 1.46 -5.00 8.42
N LEU A 541 2.12 -5.71 9.33
CA LEU A 541 3.57 -5.62 9.53
C LEU A 541 4.34 -6.06 8.28
N SER A 542 3.87 -7.09 7.56
CA SER A 542 4.50 -7.51 6.31
C SER A 542 4.38 -6.44 5.22
N ALA A 543 3.22 -5.79 5.09
CA ALA A 543 3.03 -4.70 4.13
C ALA A 543 3.89 -3.49 4.50
N GLU A 544 3.98 -3.15 5.79
CA GLU A 544 4.82 -2.06 6.28
C GLU A 544 6.30 -2.35 6.06
N ALA A 545 6.76 -3.58 6.33
CA ALA A 545 8.12 -4.00 6.06
C ALA A 545 8.49 -3.86 4.57
N GLN A 546 7.57 -4.21 3.66
CA GLN A 546 7.77 -4.02 2.21
C GLN A 546 7.88 -2.55 1.83
N ARG A 547 7.06 -1.66 2.42
CA ARG A 547 7.15 -0.21 2.18
C ARG A 547 8.46 0.37 2.69
N ILE A 548 8.88 0.00 3.90
CA ILE A 548 10.16 0.42 4.48
C ILE A 548 11.30 -0.07 3.57
N GLN A 549 11.26 -1.32 3.10
CA GLN A 549 12.26 -1.85 2.15
C GLN A 549 12.33 -1.03 0.86
N LEU A 550 11.19 -0.66 0.28
CA LEU A 550 11.15 0.18 -0.92
C LEU A 550 11.71 1.58 -0.64
N ALA A 551 11.36 2.18 0.50
CA ALA A 551 11.88 3.49 0.91
C ALA A 551 13.41 3.46 1.11
N GLN A 552 13.93 2.43 1.79
CA GLN A 552 15.37 2.26 1.98
C GLN A 552 16.09 2.01 0.64
N LYS A 553 15.49 1.22 -0.27
CA LYS A 553 16.03 1.05 -1.64
C LYS A 553 16.04 2.37 -2.41
N ALA A 554 15.00 3.20 -2.29
CA ALA A 554 14.95 4.53 -2.88
C ALA A 554 16.06 5.46 -2.37
N ARG A 555 16.54 5.24 -1.14
CA ARG A 555 17.70 5.89 -0.53
C ARG A 555 19.06 5.28 -0.91
N GLY A 556 19.09 4.33 -1.86
CA GLY A 556 20.31 3.66 -2.29
C GLY A 556 20.80 2.57 -1.33
N ILE A 557 19.94 2.08 -0.42
CA ILE A 557 20.30 0.99 0.49
C ILE A 557 20.01 -0.35 -0.17
N GLY A 558 21.03 -0.88 -0.86
CA GLY A 558 21.04 -2.25 -1.38
C GLY A 558 21.29 -3.28 -0.28
N ILE A 559 20.65 -4.45 -0.39
CA ILE A 559 20.92 -5.61 0.46
C ILE A 559 22.24 -6.22 -0.01
N GLU A 560 23.26 -6.23 0.84
CA GLU A 560 24.58 -6.79 0.52
C GLU A 560 24.55 -8.32 0.44
N ASP A 561 25.32 -8.90 -0.50
CA ASP A 561 25.37 -10.35 -0.70
C ASP A 561 26.10 -11.10 0.43
N ARG A 562 27.00 -10.43 1.16
CA ARG A 562 27.80 -11.05 2.22
C ARG A 562 26.96 -11.22 3.49
N PRO A 563 26.88 -12.42 4.10
CA PRO A 563 25.93 -12.73 5.18
C PRO A 563 26.09 -11.85 6.44
N LEU A 564 27.33 -11.57 6.87
CA LEU A 564 27.61 -10.73 8.03
C LEU A 564 27.23 -9.26 7.81
N LYS A 565 27.56 -8.71 6.63
CA LYS A 565 27.20 -7.34 6.27
C LYS A 565 25.70 -7.20 5.98
N ARG A 566 25.09 -8.26 5.43
CA ARG A 566 23.65 -8.38 5.23
C ARG A 566 22.88 -8.23 6.55
N ALA A 567 23.34 -8.86 7.64
CA ALA A 567 22.71 -8.70 8.95
C ALA A 567 22.73 -7.25 9.45
N LEU A 568 23.85 -6.54 9.31
CA LEU A 568 23.96 -5.12 9.67
C LEU A 568 23.14 -4.22 8.73
N SER A 569 22.99 -4.60 7.46
CA SER A 569 22.14 -3.90 6.49
C SER A 569 20.64 -4.02 6.75
N LEU A 570 20.20 -4.90 7.66
CA LEU A 570 18.80 -5.04 8.06
C LEU A 570 18.36 -4.04 9.13
N ALA A 571 19.29 -3.41 9.87
CA ALA A 571 18.94 -2.46 10.92
C ALA A 571 18.03 -1.30 10.45
N PRO A 572 18.27 -0.66 9.28
CA PRO A 572 17.37 0.36 8.72
C PRO A 572 15.95 -0.13 8.38
N ILE A 573 15.72 -1.45 8.37
CA ILE A 573 14.40 -2.06 8.15
C ILE A 573 13.79 -2.50 9.47
N ILE A 574 14.57 -3.15 10.33
CA ILE A 574 14.11 -3.72 11.61
C ILE A 574 13.70 -2.61 12.59
N VAL A 575 14.51 -1.55 12.72
CA VAL A 575 14.25 -0.49 13.72
C VAL A 575 12.92 0.23 13.44
N PRO A 576 12.64 0.76 12.23
CA PRO A 576 11.35 1.39 11.97
C PRO A 576 10.19 0.41 12.03
N LEU A 577 10.38 -0.85 11.60
CA LEU A 577 9.34 -1.88 11.68
C LEU A 577 8.96 -2.18 13.12
N PHE A 578 9.93 -2.32 14.02
CA PHE A 578 9.69 -2.56 15.43
C PHE A 578 9.04 -1.34 16.11
N ALA A 579 9.54 -0.13 15.84
CA ALA A 579 8.92 1.10 16.34
C ALA A 579 7.49 1.29 15.83
N GLY A 580 7.22 0.90 14.58
CA GLY A 580 5.87 0.86 14.01
C GLY A 580 4.97 -0.17 14.69
N ALA A 581 5.50 -1.37 14.94
CA ALA A 581 4.77 -2.43 15.64
C ALA A 581 4.38 -2.04 17.07
N LEU A 582 5.28 -1.39 17.81
CA LEU A 582 5.00 -0.88 19.15
C LEU A 582 3.91 0.20 19.14
N ARG A 583 4.05 1.23 18.29
CA ARG A 583 3.02 2.28 18.15
C ARG A 583 1.65 1.69 17.81
N GLN A 584 1.62 0.73 16.89
CA GLN A 584 0.38 0.07 16.50
C GLN A 584 -0.22 -0.77 17.63
N ALA A 585 0.61 -1.42 18.45
CA ALA A 585 0.16 -2.14 19.63
C ALA A 585 -0.44 -1.19 20.67
N ASP A 586 0.19 -0.04 20.91
CA ASP A 586 -0.31 0.99 21.84
C ASP A 586 -1.63 1.59 21.37
N GLU A 587 -1.72 1.98 20.08
CA GLU A 587 -2.96 2.48 19.48
C GLU A 587 -4.10 1.45 19.58
N LEU A 588 -3.80 0.17 19.33
CA LEU A 588 -4.80 -0.88 19.48
C LEU A 588 -5.19 -1.07 20.94
N GLY A 589 -4.24 -1.05 21.86
CA GLY A 589 -4.48 -1.15 23.30
C GLY A 589 -5.45 -0.05 23.77
N LEU A 590 -5.11 1.20 23.47
CA LEU A 590 -5.95 2.37 23.76
C LEU A 590 -7.33 2.25 23.11
N ALA A 591 -7.41 1.82 21.84
CA ALA A 591 -8.68 1.65 21.15
C ALA A 591 -9.54 0.52 21.74
N LEU A 592 -8.92 -0.54 22.26
CA LEU A 592 -9.61 -1.63 22.95
C LEU A 592 -10.13 -1.15 24.31
N GLU A 593 -9.31 -0.47 25.10
CA GLU A 593 -9.70 0.10 26.38
C GLU A 593 -10.83 1.12 26.24
N ALA A 594 -10.71 2.04 25.28
CA ALA A 594 -11.75 3.02 24.97
C ALA A 594 -13.09 2.38 24.54
N ARG A 595 -13.03 1.18 23.96
CA ARG A 595 -14.20 0.37 23.59
C ARG A 595 -14.69 -0.56 24.70
N GLY A 596 -14.14 -0.44 25.91
CA GLY A 596 -14.53 -1.23 27.07
C GLY A 596 -14.09 -2.70 27.01
N TYR A 597 -13.03 -3.03 26.27
CA TYR A 597 -12.46 -4.37 26.29
C TYR A 597 -11.72 -4.59 27.60
N VAL A 598 -12.34 -5.34 28.51
CA VAL A 598 -11.74 -5.76 29.78
C VAL A 598 -11.35 -7.25 29.70
N PRO A 599 -10.13 -7.63 30.13
CA PRO A 599 -9.77 -9.04 30.33
C PRO A 599 -10.78 -9.76 31.25
N GLY A 600 -11.05 -11.04 31.00
CA GLY A 600 -11.95 -11.85 31.83
C GLY A 600 -13.46 -11.64 31.64
N ARG A 601 -13.93 -10.59 30.95
CA ARG A 601 -15.36 -10.44 30.65
C ARG A 601 -15.79 -11.30 29.46
N PRO A 602 -16.95 -12.00 29.54
CA PRO A 602 -17.49 -12.73 28.41
C PRO A 602 -17.81 -11.78 27.26
N ARG A 603 -17.47 -12.20 26.03
CA ARG A 603 -17.57 -11.35 24.84
C ARG A 603 -18.65 -11.86 23.90
N THR A 604 -19.50 -10.95 23.45
CA THR A 604 -20.49 -11.23 22.41
C THR A 604 -19.79 -11.33 21.06
N ARG A 605 -20.01 -12.43 20.33
CA ARG A 605 -19.43 -12.65 19.00
C ARG A 605 -20.44 -12.22 17.94
N LEU A 606 -20.03 -11.31 17.04
CA LEU A 606 -20.87 -10.86 15.91
C LEU A 606 -21.25 -12.00 14.96
N HIS A 607 -20.36 -12.98 14.81
CA HIS A 607 -20.61 -14.22 14.07
C HIS A 607 -20.39 -15.41 14.99
N PRO A 608 -21.43 -15.90 15.68
CA PRO A 608 -21.32 -17.14 16.43
C PRO A 608 -21.10 -18.28 15.44
N LEU A 609 -20.04 -19.07 15.68
CA LEU A 609 -19.82 -20.32 14.97
C LEU A 609 -20.97 -21.27 15.36
N GLN A 610 -21.78 -21.67 14.38
CA GLN A 610 -22.87 -22.61 14.56
C GLN A 610 -22.40 -24.00 14.17
N PHE A 611 -22.38 -24.90 15.14
CA PHE A 611 -22.05 -26.30 14.92
C PHE A 611 -23.20 -26.97 14.15
N ARG A 612 -22.95 -27.39 12.92
CA ARG A 612 -23.94 -28.03 12.05
C ARG A 612 -23.88 -29.55 12.19
N THR A 613 -24.94 -30.23 11.76
CA THR A 613 -24.97 -31.70 11.69
C THR A 613 -23.83 -32.27 10.82
N ALA A 614 -23.43 -31.55 9.77
CA ALA A 614 -22.26 -31.89 8.96
C ALA A 614 -20.95 -31.86 9.75
N ASP A 615 -20.79 -30.95 10.72
CA ASP A 615 -19.59 -30.87 11.58
C ASP A 615 -19.54 -32.04 12.57
N ALA A 616 -20.69 -32.42 13.12
CA ALA A 616 -20.83 -33.60 13.97
C ALA A 616 -20.50 -34.89 13.21
N ALA A 617 -21.05 -35.04 12.00
CA ALA A 617 -20.79 -36.19 11.14
C ALA A 617 -19.31 -36.30 10.76
N PHE A 618 -18.68 -35.17 10.42
CA PHE A 618 -17.25 -35.10 10.14
C PHE A 618 -16.41 -35.55 11.34
N LEU A 619 -16.71 -35.04 12.54
CA LEU A 619 -15.99 -35.42 13.77
C LEU A 619 -16.20 -36.88 14.14
N ALA A 620 -17.43 -37.40 14.04
CA ALA A 620 -17.73 -38.80 14.30
C ALA A 620 -16.98 -39.71 13.32
N ALA A 621 -16.90 -39.34 12.04
CA ALA A 621 -16.11 -40.08 11.06
C ALA A 621 -14.61 -40.08 11.41
N CYS A 622 -14.04 -38.91 11.74
CA CYS A 622 -12.63 -38.82 12.14
C CYS A 622 -12.33 -39.63 13.41
N ALA A 623 -13.22 -39.59 14.41
CA ALA A 623 -13.07 -40.34 15.66
C ALA A 623 -13.20 -41.86 15.44
N ALA A 624 -14.18 -42.29 14.65
CA ALA A 624 -14.34 -43.70 14.27
C ALA A 624 -13.11 -44.21 13.51
N LEU A 625 -12.56 -43.42 12.59
CA LEU A 625 -11.33 -43.76 11.86
C LEU A 625 -10.11 -43.86 12.78
N ALA A 626 -9.96 -42.93 13.73
CA ALA A 626 -8.89 -43.01 14.73
C ALA A 626 -9.05 -44.25 15.63
N LEU A 627 -10.28 -44.61 15.99
CA LEU A 627 -10.58 -45.79 16.80
C LEU A 627 -10.37 -47.08 16.02
N VAL A 628 -10.71 -47.14 14.74
CA VAL A 628 -10.36 -48.26 13.85
C VAL A 628 -8.84 -48.38 13.71
N ALA A 629 -8.14 -47.28 13.48
CA ALA A 629 -6.67 -47.28 13.46
C ALA A 629 -6.06 -47.79 14.78
N TRP A 630 -6.71 -47.52 15.91
CA TRP A 630 -6.30 -48.01 17.22
C TRP A 630 -6.67 -49.48 17.48
N LEU A 631 -7.80 -49.96 16.96
CA LEU A 631 -8.20 -51.38 17.07
C LEU A 631 -7.39 -52.31 16.15
N TRP A 632 -6.75 -51.75 15.14
CA TRP A 632 -5.80 -52.43 14.25
C TRP A 632 -4.34 -52.30 14.74
N LEU A 633 -4.13 -51.96 16.02
CA LEU A 633 -2.84 -52.12 16.71
C LEU A 633 -2.42 -53.59 16.72
#